data_AF-A0A7J9RN15-F1
#
_entry.id   AF-A0A7J9RN15-F1
#
_cell.length_a   1.000
_cell.length_b   1.000
_cell.length_c   1.000
_cell.angle_alpha   90.00
_cell.angle_beta   90.00
_cell.angle_gamma   90.00
#
_symmetry.space_group_name_H-M   'P 1'
#
loop_
_entity.id
_entity.type
_entity.pdbx_description
1 polymer ?
#
loop_
_entity_poly.entity_id
_entity_poly.type
_entity_poly.pdbx_seq_one_letter_code
_entity_poly.pdbx_strand_id
1 'polypeptide(L)' 'MSGAERIKKDIALFEKCMNELDSISLASNEAEVICHAKRYYKDTKYYLEKEDYFTAFGCINYAHGLIDGIKKVKNI' A
#
# COMPACT_ATOMS: atom_id res chain seq x y z
N MET A 1 14.56 -8.69 -12.87
CA MET A 1 13.82 -7.58 -12.24
C MET A 1 14.65 -7.11 -11.07
N SER A 2 15.10 -5.85 -11.08
CA SER A 2 15.83 -5.25 -9.96
C SER A 2 14.88 -4.99 -8.78
N GLY A 3 15.44 -4.75 -7.59
CA GLY A 3 14.65 -4.37 -6.41
C GLY A 3 13.81 -3.11 -6.68
N ALA A 4 14.39 -2.11 -7.34
CA ALA A 4 13.69 -0.88 -7.71
C ALA A 4 12.53 -1.12 -8.69
N GLU A 5 12.72 -1.97 -9.71
CA GLU A 5 11.64 -2.33 -10.65
C GLU A 5 10.49 -3.05 -9.94
N ARG A 6 10.81 -3.94 -9.00
CA ARG A 6 9.80 -4.65 -8.20
C ARG A 6 8.99 -3.68 -7.35
N ILE A 7 9.64 -2.79 -6.61
CA ILE A 7 8.96 -1.80 -5.76
C ILE A 7 8.06 -0.88 -6.60
N LYS A 8 8.52 -0.42 -7.77
CA LYS A 8 7.70 0.41 -8.68
C LYS A 8 6.45 -0.33 -9.15
N LYS A 9 6.56 -1.63 -9.44
CA LYS A 9 5.41 -2.46 -9.78
C LYS A 9 4.44 -2.58 -8.59
N ASP A 10 4.96 -2.79 -7.38
CA ASP A 10 4.13 -2.93 -6.18
C ASP A 10 3.44 -1.60 -5.78
N ILE A 11 4.09 -0.45 -6.02
CA ILE A 11 3.48 0.89 -5.91
C ILE A 11 2.29 1.03 -6.88
N ALA A 12 2.47 0.67 -8.15
CA ALA A 12 1.39 0.75 -9.14
C ALA A 12 0.21 -0.17 -8.81
N LEU A 13 0.50 -1.37 -8.27
CA LEU A 13 -0.54 -2.28 -7.77
C LEU A 13 -1.30 -1.67 -6.58
N PHE A 14 -0.58 -1.01 -5.66
CA PHE A 14 -1.20 -0.34 -4.52
C PHE A 14 -2.15 0.77 -4.97
N GLU A 15 -1.72 1.63 -5.89
CA GLU A 15 -2.55 2.69 -6.47
C GLU A 15 -3.82 2.15 -7.12
N LYS A 16 -3.70 1.04 -7.85
CA LYS A 16 -4.87 0.35 -8.43
C LYS A 16 -5.83 -0.13 -7.34
N CYS A 17 -5.33 -0.76 -6.29
CA CYS A 17 -6.16 -1.24 -5.17
C CYS A 17 -6.85 -0.09 -4.43
N MET A 18 -6.18 1.06 -4.30
CA MET A 18 -6.79 2.24 -3.69
C MET A 18 -7.97 2.78 -4.50
N ASN A 19 -7.85 2.82 -5.83
CA ASN A 19 -8.95 3.24 -6.70
C ASN A 19 -10.17 2.29 -6.60
N GLU A 20 -9.93 0.99 -6.42
CA GLU A 20 -11.01 0.01 -6.19
C GLU A 20 -11.74 0.27 -4.86
N LEU A 21 -11.03 0.73 -3.83
CA LEU A 21 -11.57 1.01 -2.50
C LEU A 21 -12.31 2.34 -2.41
N ASP A 22 -11.99 3.33 -3.24
CA ASP A 22 -12.64 4.65 -3.23
C ASP A 22 -14.15 4.58 -3.51
N SER A 23 -14.63 3.49 -4.12
CA SER A 23 -16.05 3.26 -4.42
C SER A 23 -16.81 2.57 -3.28
N ILE A 24 -16.16 2.30 -2.13
CA ILE A 24 -16.70 1.46 -1.07
C ILE A 24 -16.93 2.29 0.19
N SER A 25 -18.08 2.11 0.84
CA SER A 25 -18.35 2.72 2.13
C SER A 25 -17.51 2.06 3.22
N LEU A 26 -16.68 2.83 3.91
CA LEU A 26 -15.77 2.37 4.95
C LEU A 26 -16.27 2.80 6.33
N ALA A 27 -16.20 1.89 7.30
CA ALA A 27 -16.38 2.25 8.71
C ALA A 27 -15.17 3.08 9.21
N SER A 28 -15.32 3.78 10.33
CA SER A 28 -14.28 4.68 10.86
C SER A 28 -12.95 3.96 11.13
N ASN A 29 -13.01 2.75 11.68
CA ASN A 29 -11.84 1.90 11.92
C ASN A 29 -11.19 1.41 10.60
N GLU A 30 -11.98 1.08 9.58
CA GLU A 30 -11.47 0.68 8.26
C GLU A 30 -10.78 1.85 7.55
N ALA A 31 -11.36 3.05 7.66
CA ALA A 31 -10.79 4.28 7.13
C ALA A 31 -9.45 4.63 7.80
N GLU A 32 -9.32 4.38 9.10
CA GLU A 32 -8.06 4.54 9.83
C GLU A 32 -6.98 3.57 9.31
N VAL A 33 -7.31 2.30 9.13
CA VAL A 33 -6.40 1.30 8.54
C VAL A 33 -5.94 1.72 7.14
N ILE A 34 -6.86 2.21 6.31
CA ILE A 34 -6.53 2.74 4.97
C ILE A 34 -5.63 3.98 5.07
N CYS A 35 -5.85 4.85 6.07
CA CYS A 35 -4.97 5.98 6.32
C CYS A 35 -3.54 5.52 6.67
N HIS A 36 -3.40 4.48 7.50
CA HIS A 36 -2.11 3.85 7.78
C HIS A 36 -1.47 3.27 6.52
N ALA A 37 -2.21 2.54 5.69
CA ALA A 37 -1.70 2.02 4.41
C ALA A 37 -1.17 3.15 3.50
N LYS A 38 -1.89 4.27 3.41
CA LYS A 38 -1.45 5.47 2.67
C LYS A 38 -0.16 6.08 3.24
N ARG A 39 0.06 6.03 4.55
CA ARG A 39 1.31 6.48 5.19
C ARG A 39 2.48 5.60 4.78
N TYR A 40 2.33 4.28 4.89
CA TYR A 40 3.37 3.34 4.46
C TYR A 40 3.68 3.44 2.97
N TYR A 41 2.68 3.69 2.11
CA TYR A 41 2.90 3.98 0.70
C TYR A 41 3.73 5.27 0.47
N LYS A 42 3.51 6.32 1.27
CA LYS A 42 4.35 7.53 1.21
C LYS A 42 5.79 7.21 1.66
N ASP A 43 5.93 6.42 2.72
CA ASP A 43 7.24 5.98 3.22
C ASP A 43 7.98 5.16 2.15
N THR A 44 7.29 4.26 1.43
CA THR A 44 7.86 3.53 0.29
C THR A 44 8.47 4.48 -0.73
N LYS A 45 7.75 5.54 -1.14
CA LYS A 45 8.27 6.51 -2.10
C LYS A 45 9.50 7.23 -1.55
N TYR A 46 9.46 7.65 -0.30
CA TYR A 46 10.59 8.30 0.37
C TYR A 46 11.84 7.41 0.39
N TYR A 47 11.72 6.16 0.84
CA TYR A 47 12.87 5.24 0.90
C TYR A 47 13.34 4.79 -0.48
N LEU A 48 12.44 4.68 -1.46
CA LEU A 48 12.81 4.39 -2.84
C LEU A 48 13.65 5.52 -3.45
N GLU A 49 13.30 6.78 -3.20
CA GLU A 49 14.10 7.95 -3.62
C GLU A 49 15.49 8.00 -2.96
N LYS A 50 15.62 7.44 -1.76
CA LYS A 50 16.89 7.33 -1.03
C LYS A 50 17.71 6.09 -1.41
N GLU A 51 17.26 5.31 -2.39
CA GLU A 51 17.85 4.02 -2.78
C GLU A 51 17.89 2.98 -1.64
N ASP A 52 17.13 3.18 -0.57
CA ASP A 52 16.93 2.21 0.51
C ASP A 52 15.82 1.24 0.11
N TYR A 53 16.18 0.30 -0.76
CA TYR A 53 15.24 -0.65 -1.34
C TYR A 53 14.69 -1.65 -0.32
N PHE A 54 15.45 -2.01 0.72
CA PHE A 54 14.99 -2.95 1.74
C PHE A 54 13.87 -2.33 2.57
N THR A 55 14.06 -1.09 3.04
CA THR A 55 13.04 -0.37 3.80
C THR A 55 11.83 -0.04 2.92
N ALA A 56 12.04 0.42 1.69
CA ALA A 56 10.96 0.70 0.75
C ALA A 56 10.11 -0.54 0.46
N PHE A 57 10.75 -1.71 0.26
CA PHE A 57 10.07 -2.99 0.05
C PHE A 57 9.27 -3.43 1.29
N GLY A 58 9.83 -3.25 2.49
CA GLY A 58 9.11 -3.50 3.74
C GLY A 58 7.84 -2.63 3.87
N CYS A 59 7.97 -1.33 3.61
CA CYS A 59 6.86 -0.39 3.66
C CYS A 59 5.73 -0.76 2.70
N ILE A 60 6.04 -1.10 1.44
CA ILE A 60 4.99 -1.38 0.45
C ILE A 60 4.27 -2.70 0.73
N ASN A 61 5.00 -3.72 1.22
CA ASN A 61 4.39 -4.98 1.62
C ASN A 61 3.47 -4.81 2.83
N TYR A 62 3.85 -3.96 3.79
CA TYR A 62 2.99 -3.66 4.93
C TYR A 62 1.73 -2.89 4.49
N ALA A 63 1.87 -1.93 3.59
CA ALA A 63 0.74 -1.21 3.01
C ALA A 63 -0.24 -2.17 2.30
N HIS A 64 0.27 -3.10 1.49
CA HIS A 64 -0.54 -4.16 0.85
C HIS A 64 -1.23 -5.05 1.87
N GLY A 65 -0.52 -5.52 2.91
CA GLY A 65 -1.10 -6.37 3.94
C GLY A 65 -2.28 -5.73 4.69
N LEU A 66 -2.20 -4.42 4.96
CA LEU A 66 -3.31 -3.67 5.55
C LEU A 66 -4.53 -3.63 4.62
N ILE A 67 -4.30 -3.35 3.33
CA ILE A 67 -5.36 -3.29 2.32
C ILE A 67 -5.99 -4.66 2.08
N ASP A 68 -5.19 -5.72 1.98
CA ASP A 68 -5.67 -7.09 1.82
C ASP A 68 -6.53 -7.53 3.00
N GLY A 69 -6.18 -7.10 4.22
CA GLY A 69 -7.01 -7.29 5.41
C GLY A 69 -8.39 -6.64 5.27
N ILE A 70 -8.45 -5.39 4.79
CA ILE A 70 -9.72 -4.70 4.52
C ILE A 70 -10.50 -5.41 3.42
N LYS A 71 -9.85 -5.76 2.30
CA LYS A 71 -10.49 -6.49 1.19
C LYS A 71 -11.13 -7.80 1.68
N LYS A 72 -10.42 -8.54 2.53
CA LYS A 72 -10.91 -9.78 3.13
C LYS A 72 -12.15 -9.57 4.00
N VAL A 73 -12.20 -8.50 4.79
CA VAL A 73 -13.36 -8.15 5.63
C VAL A 73 -14.55 -7.69 4.78
N LYS A 74 -14.30 -6.96 3.69
CA LYS A 74 -15.33 -6.47 2.76
C LYS A 74 -15.81 -7.51 1.75
N ASN A 75 -15.14 -8.66 1.66
CA ASN A 75 -15.39 -9.71 0.67
C ASN A 75 -15.29 -9.20 -0.78
N ILE A 76 -14.21 -8.45 -1.07
CA ILE A 76 -13.88 -7.88 -2.38
C ILE A 76 -12.49 -8.34 -2.86
#